data_AF-D5A8S4-F1
#
_entry.id   AF-D5A8S4-F1
#
_cell.length_a   1.000
_cell.length_b   1.000
_cell.length_c   1.000
_cell.angle_alpha   90.00
_cell.angle_beta   90.00
_cell.angle_gamma   90.00
#
_symmetry.space_group_name_H-M   'P 1'
#
loop_
_entity.id
_entity.type
_entity.pdbx_description
1 polymer ?
#
loop_
_entity_poly.entity_id
_entity_poly.type
_entity_poly.pdbx_seq_one_letter_code
_entity_poly.pdbx_strand_id
1 'polypeptide(L)'
;MHLASGFHRYLWCLRHCFIDDYLAMIQEGQNLINYVAMNSIAIGKILKEYDEVHCSVNGQNFRRMLQAKHLELLQSPWLIELSAFQINTKDSEYEVSCEDLCECSSDFSSGEPTITCKMSESVKAEFNLTCPICLDTVFYPVALGCGHLFCNSCACAAASVPIDEGIKTAKPLAKCPICRQAGVFADSVHLAELNLLLKKRCKGYWKERLYAERMKQEKDYRSLQTNLVLGFM
;
A
#
# COMPACT_ATOMS: atom_id res chain seq x y z
N MET A 1 35.10 0.52 -33.86
CA MET A 1 34.63 1.58 -32.94
C MET A 1 35.21 1.33 -31.56
N HIS A 2 36.30 2.02 -31.20
CA HIS A 2 36.87 1.95 -29.85
C HIS A 2 36.16 2.99 -28.97
N LEU A 3 35.31 2.55 -28.04
CA LEU A 3 34.81 3.44 -26.98
C LEU A 3 35.99 3.80 -26.06
N ALA A 4 36.29 5.09 -25.95
CA ALA A 4 37.39 5.59 -25.14
C ALA A 4 37.26 5.12 -23.68
N SER A 5 38.38 4.70 -23.07
CA SER A 5 38.42 4.15 -21.69
C SER A 5 37.81 5.08 -20.63
N GLY A 6 37.80 6.39 -20.87
CA GLY A 6 37.15 7.39 -20.01
C GLY A 6 35.62 7.31 -19.99
N PHE A 7 34.98 6.93 -21.10
CA PHE A 7 33.52 6.75 -21.15
C PHE A 7 33.10 5.50 -20.38
N HIS A 8 33.89 4.43 -20.46
CA HIS A 8 33.69 3.23 -19.64
C HIS A 8 33.83 3.53 -18.15
N ARG A 9 34.80 4.36 -17.76
CA ARG A 9 35.02 4.78 -16.37
C ARG A 9 33.92 5.73 -15.86
N TYR A 10 33.39 6.61 -16.71
CA TYR A 10 32.24 7.45 -16.38
C TYR A 10 30.95 6.63 -16.22
N LEU A 11 30.68 5.70 -17.14
CA LEU A 11 29.57 4.76 -17.02
C LEU A 11 29.71 3.86 -15.79
N TRP A 12 30.93 3.44 -15.46
CA TRP A 12 31.20 2.64 -14.27
C TRP A 12 31.01 3.44 -12.98
N CYS A 13 31.44 4.70 -12.95
CA CYS A 13 31.21 5.61 -11.82
C CYS A 13 29.72 5.90 -11.63
N LEU A 14 28.99 6.21 -12.70
CA LEU A 14 27.53 6.39 -12.65
C LEU A 14 26.86 5.11 -12.14
N ARG A 15 27.21 3.95 -12.71
CA ARG A 15 26.65 2.67 -12.29
C ARG A 15 26.94 2.35 -10.82
N HIS A 16 28.14 2.65 -10.32
CA HIS A 16 28.46 2.47 -8.91
C HIS A 16 27.69 3.44 -8.02
N CYS A 17 27.63 4.74 -8.33
CA CYS A 17 26.84 5.71 -7.56
C CYS A 17 25.36 5.31 -7.50
N PHE A 18 24.77 4.88 -8.63
CA PHE A 18 23.37 4.44 -8.64
C PHE A 18 23.13 3.13 -7.88
N ILE A 19 24.09 2.20 -7.88
CA ILE A 19 24.00 0.95 -7.10
C ILE A 19 24.13 1.26 -5.61
N ASP A 20 25.09 2.10 -5.21
CA ASP A 20 25.32 2.46 -3.82
C ASP A 20 24.11 3.22 -3.25
N ASP A 21 23.54 4.16 -4.01
CA ASP A 21 22.32 4.89 -3.63
C ASP A 21 21.10 3.94 -3.53
N TYR A 22 20.99 2.96 -4.42
CA TYR A 22 19.91 1.97 -4.40
C TYR A 22 20.03 1.01 -3.20
N LEU A 23 21.24 0.55 -2.88
CA LEU A 23 21.51 -0.26 -1.69
C LEU A 23 21.24 0.53 -0.40
N ALA A 24 21.63 1.80 -0.36
CA ALA A 24 21.31 2.69 0.76
C ALA A 24 19.79 2.83 0.96
N MET A 25 19.04 3.02 -0.12
CA MET A 25 17.56 3.08 -0.07
C MET A 25 16.93 1.78 0.45
N ILE A 26 17.45 0.61 0.04
CA ILE A 26 17.01 -0.69 0.56
C ILE A 26 17.25 -0.78 2.07
N GLN A 27 18.45 -0.39 2.52
CA GLN A 27 18.81 -0.39 3.93
C GLN A 27 17.94 0.58 4.75
N GLU A 28 17.67 1.77 4.23
CA GLU A 28 16.77 2.74 4.86
C GLU A 28 15.34 2.17 5.01
N GLY A 29 14.80 1.54 3.96
CA GLY A 29 13.50 0.88 4.02
C GLY A 29 13.44 -0.22 5.08
N GLN A 30 14.51 -0.99 5.23
CA GLN A 30 14.63 -2.01 6.29
C GLN A 30 14.70 -1.38 7.68
N ASN A 31 15.45 -0.29 7.84
CA ASN A 31 15.53 0.44 9.10
C ASN A 31 14.16 0.99 9.52
N LEU A 32 13.35 1.46 8.57
CA LEU A 32 11.97 1.92 8.84
C LEU A 32 11.05 0.79 9.29
N ILE A 33 11.16 -0.39 8.65
CA ILE A 33 10.47 -1.61 9.07
C ILE A 33 10.88 -1.98 10.51
N ASN A 34 12.17 -2.07 10.80
CA ASN A 34 12.66 -2.39 12.14
C ASN A 34 12.19 -1.36 13.19
N TYR A 35 12.19 -0.08 12.84
CA TYR A 35 11.65 0.99 13.68
C TYR A 35 10.18 0.74 14.01
N VAL A 36 9.35 0.44 13.00
CA VAL A 36 7.93 0.11 13.22
C VAL A 36 7.76 -1.10 14.13
N ALA A 37 8.55 -2.15 13.94
CA ALA A 37 8.52 -3.35 14.78
C ALA A 37 8.86 -3.01 16.24
N MET A 38 10.01 -2.37 16.48
CA MET A 38 10.46 -1.99 17.83
C MET A 38 9.45 -1.10 18.54
N ASN A 39 8.91 -0.10 17.85
CA ASN A 39 7.92 0.81 18.43
C ASN A 39 6.59 0.11 18.71
N SER A 40 6.15 -0.81 17.86
CA SER A 40 4.93 -1.59 18.12
C SER A 40 5.06 -2.45 19.40
N ILE A 41 6.23 -3.07 19.61
CA ILE A 41 6.53 -3.82 20.83
C ILE A 41 6.58 -2.90 22.03
N ALA A 42 7.30 -1.77 21.92
CA ALA A 42 7.46 -0.82 23.02
C ALA A 42 6.11 -0.26 23.47
N ILE A 43 5.25 0.19 22.54
CA ILE A 43 3.88 0.62 22.84
C ILE A 43 3.11 -0.50 23.51
N GLY A 44 3.17 -1.73 22.98
CA GLY A 44 2.50 -2.88 23.59
C GLY A 44 2.94 -3.14 25.04
N LYS A 45 4.24 -3.03 25.32
CA LYS A 45 4.80 -3.17 26.67
C LYS A 45 4.34 -2.04 27.59
N ILE A 46 4.38 -0.78 27.12
CA ILE A 46 3.93 0.39 27.90
C ILE A 46 2.46 0.26 28.30
N LEU A 47 1.59 -0.10 27.34
CA LEU A 47 0.16 -0.24 27.61
C LEU A 47 -0.13 -1.39 28.57
N LYS A 48 0.63 -2.49 28.48
CA LYS A 48 0.54 -3.61 29.41
C LYS A 48 0.99 -3.21 30.83
N GLU A 49 2.15 -2.57 30.95
CA GLU A 49 2.69 -2.09 32.22
C GLU A 49 1.72 -1.10 32.90
N TYR A 50 1.11 -0.21 32.12
CA TYR A 50 0.10 0.72 32.64
C TYR A 50 -1.06 -0.02 33.31
N ASP A 51 -1.60 -1.04 32.65
CA ASP A 51 -2.71 -1.83 33.19
C ASP A 51 -2.30 -2.62 34.44
N GLU A 52 -1.07 -3.14 34.48
CA GLU A 52 -0.51 -3.85 35.65
C GLU A 52 -0.33 -2.91 36.86
N VAL A 53 0.35 -1.78 36.69
CA VAL A 53 0.63 -0.81 37.76
C VAL A 53 -0.67 -0.20 38.32
N HIS A 54 -1.63 0.10 37.45
CA HIS A 54 -2.88 0.77 37.86
C HIS A 54 -4.04 -0.19 38.14
N CYS A 55 -3.84 -1.51 38.01
CA CYS A 55 -4.91 -2.50 38.13
C CYS A 55 -6.14 -2.12 37.28
N SER A 56 -5.89 -1.73 36.02
CA SER A 56 -6.89 -1.12 35.13
C SER A 56 -6.98 -1.85 33.78
N VAL A 57 -7.91 -1.40 32.91
CA VAL A 57 -8.02 -1.86 31.51
C VAL A 57 -7.86 -0.70 30.52
N ASN A 58 -7.32 0.42 30.97
CA ASN A 58 -7.21 1.64 30.17
C ASN A 58 -6.16 1.52 29.07
N GLY A 59 -5.06 0.78 29.29
CA GLY A 59 -4.08 0.45 28.28
C GLY A 59 -4.69 -0.37 27.14
N GLN A 60 -5.49 -1.39 27.46
CA GLN A 60 -6.28 -2.13 26.47
C GLN A 60 -7.30 -1.24 25.74
N ASN A 61 -8.01 -0.36 26.45
CA ASN A 61 -8.97 0.57 25.84
C ASN A 61 -8.28 1.54 24.88
N PHE A 62 -7.09 2.04 25.25
CA PHE A 62 -6.27 2.87 24.40
C PHE A 62 -5.82 2.11 23.14
N ARG A 63 -5.42 0.84 23.27
CA ARG A 63 -5.10 -0.01 22.12
C ARG A 63 -6.29 -0.17 21.17
N ARG A 64 -7.48 -0.47 21.69
CA ARG A 64 -8.71 -0.54 20.88
C ARG A 64 -9.02 0.79 20.20
N MET A 65 -8.76 1.91 20.88
CA MET A 65 -8.90 3.24 20.29
C MET A 65 -7.91 3.48 19.14
N LEU A 66 -6.65 3.06 19.27
CA LEU A 66 -5.67 3.13 18.17
C LEU A 66 -6.14 2.34 16.96
N GLN A 67 -6.66 1.12 17.17
CA GLN A 67 -7.24 0.28 16.12
C GLN A 67 -8.42 0.96 15.43
N ALA A 68 -9.39 1.43 16.22
CA ALA A 68 -10.58 2.08 15.70
C ALA A 68 -10.28 3.38 14.93
N LYS A 69 -9.14 4.03 15.23
CA LYS A 69 -8.67 5.24 14.54
C LYS A 69 -7.64 4.94 13.44
N HIS A 70 -7.29 3.68 13.21
CA HIS A 70 -6.23 3.26 12.27
C HIS A 70 -4.88 3.95 12.51
N LEU A 71 -4.53 4.11 13.79
CA LEU A 71 -3.27 4.69 14.25
C LEU A 71 -2.27 3.62 14.69
N GLU A 72 -2.62 2.34 14.60
CA GLU A 72 -1.67 1.25 14.87
C GLU A 72 -0.58 1.20 13.79
N LEU A 73 0.68 1.19 14.23
CA LEU A 73 1.85 1.20 13.34
C LEU A 73 1.86 0.03 12.36
N LEU A 74 1.44 -1.16 12.82
CA LEU A 74 1.41 -2.39 12.01
C LEU A 74 0.30 -2.39 10.94
N GLN A 75 -0.63 -1.43 10.97
CA GLN A 75 -1.70 -1.27 9.97
C GLN A 75 -1.48 -0.06 9.06
N SER A 76 -0.31 0.57 9.13
CA SER A 76 0.02 1.74 8.30
C SER A 76 0.12 1.37 6.82
N PRO A 77 -0.50 2.13 5.89
CA PRO A 77 -0.31 1.95 4.45
C PRO A 77 1.14 2.02 4.00
N TRP A 78 1.96 2.80 4.71
CA TRP A 78 3.39 2.89 4.41
C TRP A 78 4.14 1.60 4.72
N LEU A 79 3.67 0.82 5.70
CA LEU A 79 4.24 -0.51 5.94
C LEU A 79 3.90 -1.47 4.79
N ILE A 80 2.73 -1.34 4.16
CA ILE A 80 2.36 -2.08 2.95
C ILE A 80 3.31 -1.73 1.79
N GLU A 81 3.58 -0.44 1.57
CA GLU A 81 4.54 0.01 0.54
C GLU A 81 5.95 -0.49 0.80
N LEU A 82 6.44 -0.39 2.04
CA LEU A 82 7.77 -0.90 2.42
C LEU A 82 7.86 -2.41 2.24
N SER A 83 6.82 -3.17 2.60
CA SER A 83 6.79 -4.61 2.36
C SER A 83 6.76 -4.95 0.87
N ALA A 84 5.96 -4.23 0.07
CA ALA A 84 5.91 -4.44 -1.38
C ALA A 84 7.24 -4.10 -2.05
N PHE A 85 7.89 -3.02 -1.63
CA PHE A 85 9.22 -2.63 -2.07
C PHE A 85 10.24 -3.74 -1.80
N GLN A 86 10.31 -4.25 -0.56
CA GLN A 86 11.22 -5.35 -0.22
C GLN A 86 11.00 -6.61 -1.06
N ILE A 87 9.75 -6.96 -1.35
CA ILE A 87 9.45 -8.11 -2.22
C ILE A 87 9.92 -7.81 -3.66
N ASN A 88 9.65 -6.59 -4.16
CA ASN A 88 10.07 -6.16 -5.49
C ASN A 88 11.59 -6.15 -5.67
N THR A 89 12.35 -5.82 -4.62
CA THR A 89 13.82 -5.77 -4.67
C THR A 89 14.47 -7.15 -4.55
N LYS A 90 13.89 -8.08 -3.78
CA LYS A 90 14.37 -9.47 -3.69
C LYS A 90 14.33 -10.22 -5.02
N ASP A 91 13.41 -9.85 -5.91
CA ASP A 91 13.32 -10.43 -7.27
C ASP A 91 14.39 -9.87 -8.24
N SER A 92 15.24 -8.93 -7.81
CA SER A 92 16.31 -8.34 -8.62
C SER A 92 17.58 -9.22 -8.63
N GLU A 93 18.32 -9.24 -9.75
CA GLU A 93 19.57 -10.01 -9.93
C GLU A 93 20.71 -9.62 -8.96
N TYR A 94 20.54 -8.55 -8.19
CA TYR A 94 21.45 -8.15 -7.13
C TYR A 94 20.98 -8.76 -5.81
N GLU A 95 21.34 -10.03 -5.58
CA GLU A 95 21.16 -10.69 -4.28
C GLU A 95 21.99 -9.95 -3.22
N VAL A 96 21.30 -9.15 -2.40
CA VAL A 96 21.88 -8.58 -1.19
C VAL A 96 21.62 -9.58 -0.07
N SER A 97 22.63 -10.39 0.25
CA SER A 97 22.61 -11.22 1.45
C SER A 97 22.77 -10.33 2.67
N CYS A 98 21.66 -9.94 3.28
CA CYS A 98 21.67 -9.38 4.63
C CYS A 98 20.84 -10.32 5.51
N GLU A 99 21.50 -10.93 6.48
CA GLU A 99 21.02 -12.08 7.24
C GLU A 99 20.05 -11.70 8.38
N ASP A 100 19.82 -10.40 8.62
CA ASP A 100 19.04 -9.89 9.76
C ASP A 100 17.72 -9.16 9.37
N LEU A 101 17.12 -9.52 8.22
CA LEU A 101 16.04 -8.72 7.60
C LEU A 101 14.61 -9.16 7.88
N CYS A 102 13.64 -8.23 7.77
CA CYS A 102 12.23 -8.62 7.65
C CYS A 102 12.06 -9.55 6.44
N GLU A 103 11.48 -10.72 6.70
CA GLU A 103 11.03 -11.62 5.66
C GLU A 103 9.62 -11.23 5.23
N CYS A 104 9.53 -10.38 4.18
CA CYS A 104 8.30 -10.14 3.45
C CYS A 104 8.07 -11.21 2.39
N SER A 105 6.84 -11.73 2.33
CA SER A 105 6.34 -12.61 1.27
C SER A 105 4.92 -12.22 0.87
N SER A 106 4.48 -12.70 -0.30
CA SER A 106 3.14 -12.46 -0.82
C SER A 106 2.50 -13.77 -1.25
N ASP A 107 1.23 -13.97 -0.88
CA ASP A 107 0.40 -15.05 -1.40
C ASP A 107 -0.74 -14.47 -2.24
N PHE A 108 -0.82 -14.91 -3.49
CA PHE A 108 -1.88 -14.57 -4.44
C PHE A 108 -2.56 -15.83 -5.01
N SER A 109 -2.23 -16.99 -4.45
CA SER A 109 -2.73 -18.30 -4.92
C SER A 109 -4.06 -18.67 -4.27
N SER A 110 -4.30 -18.18 -3.07
CA SER A 110 -5.57 -18.26 -2.37
C SER A 110 -6.53 -17.17 -2.84
N GLY A 111 -7.84 -17.36 -2.65
CA GLY A 111 -8.86 -16.36 -2.95
C GLY A 111 -8.75 -15.07 -2.11
N GLU A 112 -7.76 -14.98 -1.23
CA GLU A 112 -7.48 -13.84 -0.36
C GLU A 112 -6.03 -13.38 -0.58
N PRO A 113 -5.80 -12.41 -1.48
CA PRO A 113 -4.45 -11.91 -1.75
C PRO A 113 -3.86 -11.23 -0.52
N THR A 114 -2.69 -11.67 -0.07
CA THR A 114 -2.07 -11.17 1.18
C THR A 114 -0.58 -10.88 1.02
N ILE A 115 -0.10 -9.89 1.79
CA ILE A 115 1.31 -9.68 2.08
C ILE A 115 1.56 -9.96 3.55
N THR A 116 2.59 -10.75 3.84
CA THR A 116 3.04 -11.04 5.20
C THR A 116 4.48 -10.54 5.37
N CYS A 117 4.76 -9.73 6.40
CA CYS A 117 6.12 -9.35 6.83
C CYS A 117 6.38 -9.93 8.22
N LYS A 118 7.37 -10.82 8.32
CA LYS A 118 7.91 -11.29 9.60
C LYS A 118 9.10 -10.42 9.97
N MET A 119 8.92 -9.56 10.98
CA MET A 119 9.93 -8.59 11.40
C MET A 119 10.77 -9.11 12.57
N SER A 120 10.16 -9.96 13.42
CA SER A 120 10.84 -10.71 14.49
C SER A 120 9.99 -11.93 14.85
N GLU A 121 10.49 -12.83 15.71
CA GLU A 121 9.72 -13.98 16.20
C GLU A 121 8.37 -13.59 16.83
N SER A 122 8.29 -12.39 17.40
CA SER A 122 7.10 -11.90 18.10
C SER A 122 6.26 -10.91 17.30
N VAL A 123 6.74 -10.44 16.14
CA VAL A 123 6.07 -9.40 15.35
C VAL A 123 5.91 -9.84 13.90
N LYS A 124 4.65 -10.05 13.53
CA LYS A 124 4.19 -10.31 12.18
C LYS A 124 3.18 -9.23 11.79
N ALA A 125 3.32 -8.67 10.59
CA ALA A 125 2.29 -7.86 9.95
C ALA A 125 1.69 -8.64 8.78
N GLU A 126 0.37 -8.54 8.63
CA GLU A 126 -0.38 -9.22 7.57
C GLU A 126 -1.39 -8.24 6.97
N PHE A 127 -1.37 -8.14 5.65
CA PHE A 127 -2.16 -7.18 4.89
C PHE A 127 -3.01 -7.92 3.87
N ASN A 128 -4.33 -7.83 4.04
CA ASN A 128 -5.28 -8.28 3.03
C ASN A 128 -5.37 -7.22 1.92
N LEU A 129 -5.17 -7.68 0.68
CA LEU A 129 -5.14 -6.86 -0.53
C LEU A 129 -6.45 -6.93 -1.33
N THR A 130 -7.54 -7.34 -0.69
CA THR A 130 -8.89 -7.37 -1.27
C THR A 130 -9.55 -6.00 -1.11
N CYS A 131 -10.08 -5.47 -2.21
CA CYS A 131 -10.87 -4.25 -2.18
C CYS A 131 -12.23 -4.55 -1.53
N PRO A 132 -12.63 -3.84 -0.46
CA PRO A 132 -13.90 -4.08 0.24
C PRO A 132 -15.14 -3.69 -0.57
N ILE A 133 -14.96 -2.99 -1.70
CA ILE A 133 -16.07 -2.54 -2.57
C ILE A 133 -16.35 -3.54 -3.68
N CYS A 134 -15.32 -3.97 -4.42
CA CYS A 134 -15.50 -4.92 -5.52
C CYS A 134 -15.24 -6.37 -5.12
N LEU A 135 -14.70 -6.61 -3.92
CA LEU A 135 -14.35 -7.93 -3.37
C LEU A 135 -13.30 -8.69 -4.19
N ASP A 136 -12.58 -8.00 -5.08
CA ASP A 136 -11.45 -8.52 -5.84
C ASP A 136 -10.13 -7.95 -5.29
N THR A 137 -9.00 -8.54 -5.70
CA THR A 137 -7.66 -7.97 -5.48
C THR A 137 -7.61 -6.51 -5.93
N VAL A 138 -7.08 -5.64 -5.07
CA VAL A 138 -7.01 -4.18 -5.32
C VAL A 138 -6.34 -3.87 -6.66
N PHE A 139 -6.91 -2.91 -7.39
CA PHE A 139 -6.44 -2.50 -8.72
C PHE A 139 -6.18 -0.99 -8.72
N TYR A 140 -4.97 -0.59 -9.09
CA TYR A 140 -4.42 0.74 -8.79
C TYR A 140 -4.67 1.12 -7.32
N PRO A 141 -4.03 0.41 -6.37
CA PRO A 141 -4.32 0.53 -4.95
C PRO A 141 -4.17 1.98 -4.43
N VAL A 142 -5.16 2.39 -3.64
CA VAL A 142 -5.16 3.65 -2.91
C VAL A 142 -5.53 3.37 -1.45
N ALA A 143 -4.72 3.88 -0.53
CA ALA A 143 -5.07 3.95 0.88
C ALA A 143 -5.64 5.32 1.20
N LEU A 144 -6.78 5.39 1.90
CA LEU A 144 -7.32 6.66 2.40
C LEU A 144 -6.50 7.14 3.61
N GLY A 145 -6.70 8.40 4.04
CA GLY A 145 -6.04 8.96 5.22
C GLY A 145 -6.31 8.19 6.53
N CYS A 146 -7.40 7.42 6.57
CA CYS A 146 -7.69 6.49 7.66
C CYS A 146 -7.07 5.09 7.46
N GLY A 147 -6.13 4.90 6.54
CA GLY A 147 -5.42 3.64 6.32
C GLY A 147 -6.15 2.58 5.47
N HIS A 148 -7.46 2.71 5.25
CA HIS A 148 -8.22 1.71 4.49
C HIS A 148 -7.86 1.68 2.99
N LEU A 149 -7.69 0.47 2.47
CA LEU A 149 -7.21 0.17 1.12
C LEU A 149 -8.37 -0.13 0.15
N PHE A 150 -8.32 0.46 -1.04
CA PHE A 150 -9.32 0.30 -2.10
C PHE A 150 -8.66 0.28 -3.48
N CYS A 151 -9.42 -0.14 -4.51
CA CYS A 151 -9.11 0.25 -5.89
C CYS A 151 -9.32 1.76 -6.07
N ASN A 152 -8.50 2.42 -6.88
CA ASN A 152 -8.68 3.85 -7.18
C ASN A 152 -10.09 4.16 -7.72
N SER A 153 -10.57 3.38 -8.70
CA SER A 153 -11.90 3.57 -9.29
C SER A 153 -13.03 3.39 -8.27
N CYS A 154 -12.91 2.40 -7.38
CA CYS A 154 -13.87 2.15 -6.31
C CYS A 154 -13.90 3.30 -5.30
N ALA A 155 -12.73 3.83 -4.93
CA ALA A 155 -12.64 4.93 -3.98
C ALA A 155 -13.16 6.25 -4.58
N CYS A 156 -12.84 6.55 -5.84
CA CYS A 156 -13.42 7.68 -6.58
C CYS A 156 -14.95 7.58 -6.65
N ALA A 157 -15.49 6.40 -7.01
CA ALA A 157 -16.94 6.18 -7.04
C ALA A 157 -17.59 6.38 -5.66
N ALA A 158 -16.98 5.86 -4.59
CA ALA A 158 -17.45 6.06 -3.22
C ALA A 158 -17.44 7.54 -2.77
N ALA A 159 -16.49 8.32 -3.28
CA ALA A 159 -16.43 9.76 -3.05
C ALA A 159 -17.34 10.58 -3.98
N SER A 160 -18.02 9.94 -4.94
CA SER A 160 -18.75 10.61 -6.03
C SER A 160 -17.87 11.57 -6.84
N VAL A 161 -16.64 11.15 -7.12
CA VAL A 161 -15.62 11.91 -7.85
C VAL A 161 -15.29 11.19 -9.16
N PRO A 162 -15.26 11.91 -10.31
CA PRO A 162 -14.74 11.37 -11.56
C PRO A 162 -13.28 10.94 -11.42
N ILE A 163 -12.89 9.81 -12.03
CA ILE A 163 -11.54 9.25 -11.88
C ILE A 163 -10.46 10.22 -12.40
N ASP A 164 -10.77 10.98 -13.44
CA ASP A 164 -9.93 11.97 -14.10
C ASP A 164 -9.70 13.24 -13.25
N GLU A 165 -10.67 13.64 -12.43
CA GLU A 165 -10.46 14.71 -11.45
C GLU A 165 -9.55 14.27 -10.30
N GLY A 166 -9.58 12.97 -9.99
CA GLY A 166 -8.73 12.34 -8.99
C GLY A 166 -9.33 12.39 -7.58
N ILE A 167 -9.13 11.30 -6.84
CA ILE A 167 -9.74 11.05 -5.53
C ILE A 167 -9.62 12.19 -4.49
N LYS A 168 -8.54 12.99 -4.57
CA LYS A 168 -8.28 14.08 -3.62
C LYS A 168 -9.21 15.28 -3.78
N THR A 169 -9.97 15.37 -4.88
CA THR A 169 -11.00 16.42 -5.07
C THR A 169 -12.31 16.11 -4.35
N ALA A 170 -12.39 14.96 -3.66
CA ALA A 170 -13.55 14.58 -2.87
C ALA A 170 -13.96 15.66 -1.87
N LYS A 171 -15.29 15.82 -1.73
CA LYS A 171 -15.86 16.75 -0.75
C LYS A 171 -15.38 16.37 0.67
N PRO A 172 -15.09 17.33 1.56
CA PRO A 172 -14.66 17.04 2.94
C PRO A 172 -15.65 16.18 3.74
N LEU A 173 -16.94 16.22 3.38
CA LEU A 173 -18.00 15.43 3.99
C LEU A 173 -18.05 13.97 3.51
N ALA A 174 -17.33 13.61 2.45
CA ALA A 174 -17.24 12.24 1.96
C ALA A 174 -16.58 11.35 3.04
N LYS A 175 -17.17 10.18 3.27
CA LYS A 175 -16.79 9.28 4.36
C LYS A 175 -16.17 7.99 3.83
N CYS A 176 -15.20 7.46 4.56
CA CYS A 176 -14.66 6.13 4.29
C CYS A 176 -15.80 5.08 4.28
N PRO A 177 -15.88 4.21 3.25
CA PRO A 177 -16.86 3.12 3.21
C PRO A 177 -16.75 2.12 4.37
N ILE A 178 -15.57 1.99 5.00
CA ILE A 178 -15.35 1.05 6.11
C ILE A 178 -15.56 1.74 7.47
N CYS A 179 -14.71 2.70 7.86
CA CYS A 179 -14.80 3.31 9.21
C CYS A 179 -15.73 4.53 9.29
N ARG A 180 -16.31 4.99 8.18
CA ARG A 180 -17.18 6.18 8.11
C ARG A 180 -16.54 7.50 8.55
N GLN A 181 -15.22 7.55 8.72
CA GLN A 181 -14.50 8.78 9.00
C GLN A 181 -14.58 9.72 7.79
N ALA A 182 -14.94 10.99 8.05
CA ALA A 182 -15.01 12.04 7.02
C ALA A 182 -13.64 12.64 6.72
N GLY A 183 -13.49 13.27 5.56
CA GLY A 183 -12.28 14.01 5.17
C GLY A 183 -11.09 13.14 4.77
N VAL A 184 -11.20 11.81 4.85
CA VAL A 184 -10.08 10.89 4.64
C VAL A 184 -9.59 10.79 3.19
N PHE A 185 -10.36 11.29 2.22
CA PHE A 185 -10.03 11.20 0.80
C PHE A 185 -8.96 12.24 0.39
N ALA A 186 -8.89 13.38 1.07
CA ALA A 186 -7.88 14.42 0.79
C ALA A 186 -6.46 13.90 1.06
N ASP A 187 -6.31 13.10 2.11
CA ASP A 187 -5.04 12.52 2.56
C ASP A 187 -4.75 11.14 1.95
N SER A 188 -5.44 10.77 0.86
CA SER A 188 -5.22 9.47 0.23
C SER A 188 -3.83 9.34 -0.39
N VAL A 189 -3.26 8.14 -0.33
CA VAL A 189 -1.95 7.79 -0.86
C VAL A 189 -2.10 6.67 -1.89
N HIS A 190 -1.55 6.87 -3.09
CA HIS A 190 -1.40 5.81 -4.08
C HIS A 190 -0.21 4.93 -3.71
N LEU A 191 -0.42 3.61 -3.67
CA LEU A 191 0.59 2.64 -3.27
C LEU A 191 1.32 2.12 -4.53
N ALA A 192 2.43 2.77 -4.89
CA ALA A 192 3.13 2.56 -6.15
C ALA A 192 3.89 1.22 -6.19
N GLU A 193 4.56 0.87 -5.09
CA GLU A 193 5.30 -0.40 -4.98
C GLU A 193 4.36 -1.58 -4.90
N LEU A 194 3.23 -1.45 -4.19
CA LEU A 194 2.18 -2.45 -4.19
C LEU A 194 1.59 -2.63 -5.60
N ASN A 195 1.31 -1.53 -6.29
CA ASN A 195 0.82 -1.57 -7.67
C ASN A 195 1.81 -2.29 -8.62
N LEU A 196 3.11 -2.03 -8.46
CA LEU A 196 4.15 -2.72 -9.22
C LEU A 196 4.21 -4.22 -8.90
N LEU A 197 4.14 -4.56 -7.61
CA LEU A 197 4.13 -5.95 -7.14
C LEU A 197 2.95 -6.73 -7.74
N LEU A 198 1.74 -6.15 -7.68
CA LEU A 198 0.52 -6.74 -8.23
C LEU A 198 0.64 -6.98 -9.74
N LYS A 199 1.19 -6.02 -10.49
CA LYS A 199 1.47 -6.18 -11.93
C LYS A 199 2.43 -7.33 -12.22
N LYS A 200 3.45 -7.51 -11.37
CA LYS A 200 4.46 -8.57 -11.53
C LYS A 200 3.91 -9.95 -11.19
N ARG A 201 3.22 -10.08 -10.05
CA ARG A 201 2.75 -11.38 -9.50
C ARG A 201 1.43 -11.84 -10.09
N CYS A 202 0.52 -10.93 -10.45
CA CYS A 202 -0.84 -11.23 -10.90
C CYS A 202 -1.06 -10.82 -12.37
N LYS A 203 -0.13 -11.17 -13.29
CA LYS A 203 -0.16 -10.69 -14.69
C LYS A 203 -1.46 -10.98 -15.44
N GLY A 204 -2.04 -12.17 -15.25
CA GLY A 204 -3.29 -12.58 -15.90
C GLY A 204 -4.46 -11.72 -15.43
N TYR A 205 -4.74 -11.77 -14.13
CA TYR A 205 -5.73 -10.92 -13.46
C TYR A 205 -5.58 -9.44 -13.81
N TRP A 206 -4.35 -8.90 -13.80
CA TRP A 206 -4.11 -7.49 -14.10
C TRP A 206 -4.54 -7.10 -15.51
N LYS A 207 -4.25 -7.95 -16.51
CA LYS A 207 -4.65 -7.71 -17.90
C LYS A 207 -6.16 -7.77 -18.06
N GLU A 208 -6.80 -8.78 -17.47
CA GLU A 208 -8.25 -8.95 -17.49
C GLU A 208 -8.96 -7.77 -16.83
N ARG A 209 -8.50 -7.37 -15.65
CA ARG A 209 -9.06 -6.23 -14.92
C ARG A 209 -8.89 -4.92 -15.69
N LEU A 210 -7.72 -4.69 -16.28
CA LEU A 210 -7.48 -3.50 -17.11
C LEU A 210 -8.40 -3.43 -18.34
N TYR A 211 -8.71 -4.59 -18.95
CA TYR A 211 -9.69 -4.65 -20.03
C TYR A 211 -11.11 -4.35 -19.52
N ALA A 212 -11.52 -4.97 -18.40
CA ALA A 212 -12.83 -4.77 -17.81
C ALA A 212 -13.10 -3.31 -17.42
N GLU A 213 -12.12 -2.63 -16.81
CA GLU A 213 -12.24 -1.20 -16.44
C GLU A 213 -12.40 -0.30 -17.67
N ARG A 214 -11.67 -0.56 -18.77
CA ARG A 214 -11.82 0.18 -20.03
C ARG A 214 -13.20 -0.02 -20.65
N MET A 215 -13.66 -1.27 -20.70
CA MET A 215 -15.00 -1.59 -21.22
C MET A 215 -16.11 -0.93 -20.38
N LYS A 216 -15.91 -0.84 -19.06
CA LYS A 216 -16.83 -0.14 -18.17
C LYS A 216 -16.87 1.36 -18.48
N GLN A 217 -15.71 2.01 -18.59
CA GLN A 217 -15.61 3.43 -18.94
C GLN A 217 -16.28 3.75 -20.29
N GLU A 218 -16.07 2.92 -21.31
CA GLU A 218 -16.73 3.10 -22.61
C GLU A 218 -18.26 2.98 -22.52
N LYS A 219 -18.77 2.03 -21.72
CA LYS A 219 -20.21 1.88 -21.47
C LYS A 219 -20.78 3.07 -20.71
N ASP A 220 -20.10 3.55 -19.69
CA ASP A 220 -20.51 4.70 -18.88
C ASP A 220 -20.56 5.96 -19.75
N TYR A 221 -19.54 6.17 -20.59
CA TYR A 221 -19.51 7.26 -21.57
C TYR A 221 -20.67 7.20 -22.56
N ARG A 222 -20.94 6.03 -23.17
CA ARG A 222 -22.08 5.87 -24.09
C ARG A 222 -23.42 6.11 -23.39
N SER A 223 -23.54 5.70 -22.13
CA SER A 223 -24.77 5.90 -21.34
C SER A 223 -25.00 7.39 -21.05
N LEU A 224 -23.94 8.13 -20.69
CA LEU A 224 -24.00 9.59 -20.53
C LEU A 224 -24.42 10.29 -21.81
N GLN A 225 -23.82 9.93 -22.95
CA GLN A 225 -24.21 10.48 -24.25
C GLN A 225 -25.68 10.21 -24.57
N THR A 226 -26.16 9.01 -24.28
CA THR A 226 -27.57 8.63 -24.52
C THR A 226 -28.52 9.43 -23.62
N ASN A 227 -28.20 9.60 -22.34
CA ASN A 227 -29.01 10.39 -21.40
C ASN A 227 -29.07 11.87 -21.79
N LEU A 228 -27.94 12.43 -22.25
CA LEU A 228 -27.87 13.80 -22.78
C LEU A 228 -28.76 13.98 -24.02
N VAL A 229 -28.77 13.01 -24.94
CA VAL A 229 -29.60 13.05 -26.15
C VAL A 229 -31.09 12.87 -25.83
N LEU A 230 -31.43 12.07 -24.82
CA LEU A 230 -32.82 11.79 -24.43
C LEU A 230 -33.41 12.80 -23.43
N GLY A 231 -32.63 13.76 -22.94
CA GLY A 231 -33.11 14.82 -22.04
C GLY A 231 -33.41 14.38 -20.61
N PHE A 232 -32.88 13.23 -20.17
CA PHE A 232 -32.95 12.84 -18.76
C PHE A 232 -31.83 13.55 -18.00
N MET A 233 -32.17 14.69 -17.39
CA MET A 233 -31.31 15.45 -16.48
C MET A 233 -31.88 15.38 -15.06
#